data_AF-A0A7X9E0M7-F1
#
_entry.id   AF-A0A7X9E0M7-F1
#
_cell.length_a   1.000
_cell.length_b   1.000
_cell.length_c   1.000
_cell.angle_alpha   90.00
_cell.angle_beta   90.00
_cell.angle_gamma   90.00
#
_symmetry.space_group_name_H-M   'P 1'
#
loop_
_entity.id
_entity.type
_entity.pdbx_description
1 polymer ?
#
loop_
_entity_poly.entity_id
_entity_poly.type
_entity_poly.pdbx_seq_one_letter_code
_entity_poly.pdbx_strand_id
1 'polypeptide(L)'
;HPKKSHDDFSELPERTQSIIKKLSAILRVADSLDRTHKKIVKNVECRVTRNAIELSIEIKKNGNTEIELWSLDRRKFLFEEIFGRNLSVVVRNA
;
A
#
# COMPACT_ATOMS: atom_id res chain seq x y z
N HIS A 1 9.72 3.77 7.64
CA HIS A 1 9.56 4.71 6.51
C HIS A 1 10.57 5.82 6.70
N PRO A 2 11.09 6.44 5.63
CA PRO A 2 11.99 7.58 5.74
C PRO A 2 11.35 8.69 6.57
N LYS A 3 12.10 9.26 7.51
CA LYS A 3 11.67 10.35 8.40
C LYS A 3 12.62 11.51 8.24
N LYS A 4 12.14 12.73 8.54
CA LYS A 4 12.99 13.95 8.53
C LYS A 4 14.17 13.88 9.51
N SER A 5 14.12 12.97 10.49
CA SER A 5 15.22 12.71 11.43
C SER A 5 16.33 11.82 10.87
N HIS A 6 16.27 11.42 9.59
CA HIS A 6 17.34 10.68 8.92
C HIS A 6 18.16 11.69 8.13
N ASP A 7 19.43 11.88 8.48
CA ASP A 7 20.27 12.98 7.98
C ASP A 7 20.32 13.01 6.45
N ASP A 8 20.68 11.88 5.82
CA ASP A 8 20.72 11.73 4.35
C ASP A 8 19.38 12.02 3.65
N PHE A 9 18.26 11.80 4.33
CA PHE A 9 16.93 12.06 3.75
C PHE A 9 16.55 13.53 3.88
N SER A 10 16.95 14.17 4.97
CA SER A 10 16.60 15.55 5.28
C SER A 10 17.33 16.56 4.38
N GLU A 11 18.53 16.18 3.92
CA GLU A 11 19.34 16.95 2.97
C GLU A 11 18.80 16.92 1.53
N LEU A 12 17.90 15.99 1.20
CA LEU A 12 17.32 15.91 -0.13
C LEU A 12 16.37 17.08 -0.42
N PRO A 13 16.25 17.53 -1.69
CA PRO A 13 15.24 18.50 -2.07
C PRO A 13 13.83 18.05 -1.66
N GLU A 14 12.97 18.99 -1.24
CA GLU A 14 11.61 18.66 -0.74
C GLU A 14 10.79 17.84 -1.74
N ARG A 15 10.94 18.12 -3.04
CA ARG A 15 10.31 17.35 -4.12
C ARG A 15 10.73 15.88 -4.08
N THR A 16 12.03 15.62 -3.90
CA THR A 16 12.59 14.27 -3.79
C THR A 16 12.10 13.57 -2.52
N GLN A 17 12.09 14.29 -1.39
CA GLN A 17 11.52 13.76 -0.14
C GLN A 17 10.05 13.35 -0.31
N SER A 18 9.25 14.16 -0.99
CA SER A 18 7.84 13.88 -1.27
C SER A 18 7.66 12.62 -2.13
N ILE A 19 8.47 12.47 -3.19
CA ILE A 19 8.46 11.28 -4.05
C ILE A 19 8.83 10.03 -3.25
N ILE A 20 9.90 10.08 -2.47
CA ILE A 20 10.36 8.95 -1.65
C ILE A 20 9.30 8.53 -0.63
N LYS A 21 8.64 9.50 0.03
CA LYS A 21 7.54 9.19 0.96
C LYS A 21 6.38 8.46 0.27
N LYS A 22 5.96 8.95 -0.91
CA LYS A 22 4.90 8.32 -1.72
C LYS A 22 5.28 6.90 -2.14
N LEU A 23 6.49 6.70 -2.65
CA LEU A 23 6.98 5.38 -3.05
C LEU A 23 7.10 4.43 -1.85
N SER A 24 7.58 4.92 -0.71
CA SER A 24 7.65 4.12 0.52
C SER A 24 6.27 3.70 1.01
N ALA A 25 5.27 4.57 0.91
CA ALA A 25 3.89 4.24 1.23
C ALA A 25 3.32 3.16 0.30
N ILE A 26 3.51 3.31 -1.02
CA ILE A 26 3.08 2.31 -2.02
C ILE A 26 3.76 0.95 -1.77
N LEU A 27 5.07 0.94 -1.55
CA LEU A 27 5.84 -0.27 -1.30
C LEU A 27 5.33 -1.02 -0.06
N ARG A 28 4.96 -0.32 1.01
CA ARG A 28 4.41 -0.95 2.22
C ARG A 28 3.08 -1.63 1.97
N VAL A 29 2.21 -1.03 1.14
CA VAL A 29 0.95 -1.66 0.73
C VAL A 29 1.23 -2.91 -0.10
N ALA A 30 2.16 -2.84 -1.06
CA ALA A 30 2.56 -4.00 -1.86
C ALA A 30 3.16 -5.13 -1.00
N ASP A 31 4.05 -4.82 -0.07
CA ASP A 31 4.65 -5.78 0.88
C ASP A 31 3.58 -6.46 1.76
N SER A 32 2.54 -5.72 2.16
CA SER A 32 1.41 -6.30 2.89
C SER A 32 0.56 -7.24 2.06
N LEU A 33 0.34 -6.94 0.77
CA LEU A 33 -0.41 -7.81 -0.14
C LEU A 33 0.38 -9.06 -0.57
N ASP A 34 1.70 -9.09 -0.36
CA ASP A 34 2.55 -10.27 -0.55
C ASP A 34 3.05 -10.87 0.78
N ARG A 35 2.36 -10.60 1.91
CA ARG A 35 2.89 -10.89 3.25
C ARG A 35 3.31 -12.35 3.48
N THR A 36 2.60 -13.30 2.90
CA THR A 36 2.91 -14.73 3.04
C THR A 36 3.86 -15.27 1.97
N HIS A 37 4.20 -14.47 0.96
CA HIS A 37 4.94 -14.85 -0.25
C HIS A 37 4.34 -16.05 -1.02
N LYS A 38 3.06 -16.37 -0.78
CA LYS A 38 2.35 -17.48 -1.44
C LYS A 38 1.74 -17.09 -2.79
N LYS A 39 2.07 -15.88 -3.29
CA LYS A 39 1.56 -15.32 -4.56
C LYS A 39 0.04 -15.45 -4.68
N ILE A 40 -0.66 -15.12 -3.58
CA ILE A 40 -2.12 -15.26 -3.45
C ILE A 40 -2.81 -14.20 -4.32
N VAL A 41 -2.39 -12.95 -4.17
CA VAL A 41 -2.80 -11.84 -5.03
C VAL A 41 -2.10 -12.00 -6.39
N LYS A 42 -2.88 -11.97 -7.47
CA LYS A 42 -2.43 -12.10 -8.86
C LYS A 42 -2.41 -10.77 -9.60
N ASN A 43 -3.39 -9.94 -9.32
CA ASN A 43 -3.53 -8.65 -9.95
C ASN A 43 -4.05 -7.62 -8.94
N VAL A 44 -3.71 -6.36 -9.16
CA VAL A 44 -4.16 -5.23 -8.35
C VAL A 44 -4.55 -4.09 -9.27
N GLU A 45 -5.83 -3.74 -9.25
CA GLU A 45 -6.35 -2.53 -9.88
C GLU A 45 -6.51 -1.45 -8.81
N CYS A 46 -6.11 -0.22 -9.13
CA CYS A 46 -6.26 0.92 -8.23
C CYS A 46 -7.19 1.96 -8.86
N ARG A 47 -8.20 2.37 -8.11
CA ARG A 47 -9.11 3.45 -8.50
C ARG A 47 -9.09 4.54 -7.45
N VAL A 48 -8.83 5.77 -7.89
CA VAL A 48 -8.94 6.95 -7.02
C VAL A 48 -10.34 7.53 -7.18
N THR A 49 -11.10 7.55 -6.10
CA THR A 49 -12.43 8.18 -6.04
C THR A 49 -12.35 9.46 -5.22
N ARG A 50 -13.44 10.23 -5.18
CA ARG A 50 -13.52 11.46 -4.38
C ARG A 50 -13.25 11.19 -2.89
N ASN A 51 -13.65 10.02 -2.38
CA ASN A 51 -13.67 9.73 -0.94
C ASN A 51 -12.57 8.73 -0.52
N ALA A 52 -12.05 7.92 -1.44
CA ALA A 52 -11.11 6.86 -1.12
C ALA A 52 -10.17 6.52 -2.27
N ILE A 53 -9.14 5.73 -1.96
CA ILE A 53 -8.38 4.94 -2.91
C ILE A 53 -8.83 3.50 -2.73
N GLU A 54 -9.42 2.93 -3.78
CA GLU A 54 -9.97 1.58 -3.79
C GLU A 54 -9.00 0.65 -4.52
N LEU A 55 -8.52 -0.38 -3.84
CA LEU A 55 -7.76 -1.47 -4.46
C LEU A 55 -8.70 -2.64 -4.74
N SER A 56 -8.85 -3.02 -6.00
CA SER A 56 -9.47 -4.28 -6.37
C SER A 56 -8.37 -5.32 -6.57
N ILE A 57 -8.32 -6.34 -5.72
CA ILE A 57 -7.32 -7.41 -5.81
C ILE A 57 -7.95 -8.67 -6.39
N GLU A 58 -7.30 -9.23 -7.40
CA GLU A 58 -7.63 -10.54 -7.95
C GLU A 58 -6.81 -11.60 -7.21
N ILE A 59 -7.46 -12.66 -6.74
CA ILE A 59 -6.80 -13.72 -5.98
C ILE A 59 -6.84 -15.06 -6.72
N LYS A 60 -5.82 -15.90 -6.47
CA LYS A 60 -5.82 -17.27 -6.97
C LYS A 60 -7.07 -18.02 -6.51
N LYS A 61 -7.54 -18.97 -7.33
CA LYS A 61 -8.61 -19.90 -6.95
C LYS A 61 -8.30 -20.57 -5.61
N ASN A 62 -9.27 -20.58 -4.70
CA ASN A 62 -9.13 -21.07 -3.31
C ASN A 62 -8.03 -20.34 -2.49
N GLY A 63 -7.65 -19.12 -2.89
CA GLY A 63 -6.76 -18.27 -2.12
C GLY A 63 -7.44 -17.74 -0.86
N ASN A 64 -6.72 -17.69 0.25
CA ASN A 64 -7.15 -17.02 1.47
C ASN A 64 -6.22 -15.80 1.69
N THR A 65 -6.80 -14.60 1.69
CA THR A 65 -6.08 -13.33 1.88
C THR A 65 -6.19 -12.73 3.29
N GLU A 66 -6.68 -13.48 4.27
CA GLU A 66 -6.86 -12.98 5.65
C GLU A 66 -5.57 -12.40 6.23
N ILE A 67 -4.41 -13.05 6.00
CA ILE A 67 -3.12 -12.58 6.52
C ILE A 67 -2.66 -11.31 5.80
N GLU A 68 -2.83 -11.26 4.47
CA GLU A 68 -2.49 -10.10 3.64
C GLU A 68 -3.34 -8.88 4.01
N LEU A 69 -4.66 -9.05 4.13
CA LEU A 69 -5.59 -7.99 4.52
C LEU A 69 -5.37 -7.53 5.96
N TRP A 70 -5.14 -8.45 6.89
CA TRP A 70 -4.78 -8.11 8.26
C TRP A 70 -3.46 -7.32 8.33
N SER A 71 -2.45 -7.73 7.55
CA SER A 71 -1.18 -6.99 7.49
C SER A 71 -1.36 -5.60 6.89
N LEU A 72 -2.20 -5.46 5.87
CA LEU A 72 -2.45 -4.19 5.21
C LEU A 72 -3.18 -3.23 6.14
N ASP A 73 -4.22 -3.69 6.84
CA ASP A 73 -4.99 -2.86 7.76
C ASP A 73 -4.10 -2.21 8.83
N ARG A 74 -3.11 -2.96 9.34
CA ARG A 74 -2.14 -2.45 10.32
C ARG A 74 -1.10 -1.48 9.74
N ARG A 75 -0.93 -1.41 8.42
CA ARG A 75 0.16 -0.66 7.77
C ARG A 75 -0.33 0.45 6.83
N LYS A 76 -1.63 0.49 6.52
CA LYS A 76 -2.23 1.45 5.57
C LYS A 76 -2.18 2.90 6.06
N PHE A 77 -2.11 3.15 7.36
CA PHE A 77 -2.16 4.51 7.92
C PHE A 77 -1.17 5.49 7.27
N LEU A 78 0.09 5.07 7.04
CA LEU A 78 1.07 5.92 6.37
C LEU A 78 0.68 6.24 4.92
N PHE A 79 0.08 5.30 4.21
CA PHE A 79 -0.43 5.53 2.87
C PHE A 79 -1.56 6.55 2.91
N GLU A 80 -2.52 6.38 3.81
CA GLU A 80 -3.66 7.29 3.97
C GLU A 80 -3.20 8.69 4.34
N GLU A 81 -2.23 8.83 5.25
CA GLU A 81 -1.61 10.10 5.63
C GLU A 81 -0.92 10.80 4.44
N ILE A 82 -0.12 10.05 3.66
CA ILE A 82 0.65 10.61 2.54
C ILE A 82 -0.25 11.00 1.35
N PHE A 83 -1.34 10.27 1.10
CA PHE A 83 -2.24 10.51 -0.01
C PHE A 83 -3.51 11.29 0.37
N GLY A 84 -3.75 11.53 1.66
CA GLY A 84 -4.89 12.27 2.17
C GLY A 84 -6.25 11.62 1.89
N ARG A 85 -6.28 10.29 1.75
CA ARG A 85 -7.48 9.51 1.37
C ARG A 85 -7.46 8.16 2.07
N ASN A 86 -8.63 7.68 2.49
CA ASN A 86 -8.78 6.33 3.05
C ASN A 86 -8.44 5.27 2.00
N LEU A 87 -7.84 4.16 2.42
CA LEU A 87 -7.51 3.01 1.59
C LEU A 87 -8.48 1.87 1.89
N SER A 88 -9.22 1.43 0.88
CA SER A 88 -10.11 0.27 0.96
C SER A 88 -9.69 -0.82 -0.02
N VAL A 89 -10.06 -2.06 0.29
CA VAL A 89 -9.75 -3.23 -0.54
C VAL A 89 -11.02 -4.02 -0.82
N VAL A 90 -11.18 -4.41 -2.08
CA VAL A 90 -12.21 -5.33 -2.54
C VAL A 90 -11.51 -6.55 -3.13
N VAL A 91 -11.90 -7.74 -2.67
CA VAL A 91 -11.37 -9.01 -3.18
C VAL A 91 -12.26 -9.51 -4.31
N ARG A 92 -11.65 -9.86 -5.44
CA ARG A 92 -12.30 -10.50 -6.59
C ARG A 92 -11.72 -11.90 -6.77
N ASN A 93 -12.59 -12.89 -6.97
CA ASN A 93 -12.16 -14.23 -7.35
C ASN A 93 -11.93 -14.27 -8.86
N ALA A 94 -10.83 -14.92 -9.26
CA ALA A 94 -10.62 -15.34 -10.64
C ALA A 94 -11.60 -16.45 -11.06
#